data_AF-A0A1G9TSN5-F1
#
_entry.id   AF-A0A1G9TSN5-F1
#
_cell.length_a   1.000
_cell.length_b   1.000
_cell.length_c   1.000
_cell.angle_alpha   90.00
_cell.angle_beta   90.00
_cell.angle_gamma   90.00
#
_symmetry.space_group_name_H-M   'P 1'
#
loop_
_entity.id
_entity.type
_entity.pdbx_description
1 polymer ?
#
loop_
_entity_poly.entity_id
_entity_poly.type
_entity_poly.pdbx_seq_one_letter_code
_entity_poly.pdbx_strand_id
1 'polypeptide(L)'
;MRHSGSWMTIWDDRILEVIREEGSGSPKQLADSGFIHVSRAHVSRRLKKLAENGMLTALGNGVYIITEKGEQYLDGEWDAEQDRPVNAVEDEGDNGNSNGVAESGS
;
A
#
# COMPACT_ATOMS: atom_id res chain seq x y z
N MET A 1 5.70 13.34 0.74
CA MET A 1 6.66 12.30 1.19
C MET A 1 5.90 10.98 1.19
N ARG A 2 6.53 9.84 0.88
CA ARG A 2 5.82 8.55 0.90
C ARG A 2 5.62 8.07 2.34
N HIS A 3 4.45 7.50 2.60
CA HIS A 3 4.06 6.97 3.91
C HIS A 3 4.18 5.45 3.90
N SER A 4 5.43 4.95 3.98
CA SER A 4 5.74 3.52 3.88
C SER A 4 5.32 2.74 5.12
N GLY A 5 4.75 1.56 4.90
CA GLY A 5 4.41 0.62 5.97
C GLY A 5 5.64 -0.14 6.49
N SER A 6 5.57 -0.58 7.74
CA SER A 6 6.56 -1.42 8.43
C SER A 6 6.81 -2.76 7.71
N TRP A 7 5.86 -3.20 6.88
CA TRP A 7 5.94 -4.40 6.06
C TRP A 7 6.67 -4.20 4.71
N MET A 8 6.99 -2.95 4.36
CA MET A 8 7.67 -2.59 3.12
C MET A 8 9.19 -2.65 3.25
N THR A 9 9.83 -2.69 2.11
CA THR A 9 11.27 -2.69 1.90
C THR A 9 11.60 -1.68 0.81
N ILE A 10 12.87 -1.29 0.68
CA ILE A 10 13.31 -0.38 -0.39
C ILE A 10 12.97 -0.89 -1.80
N TRP A 11 12.84 -2.21 -1.97
CA TRP A 11 12.51 -2.81 -3.26
C TRP A 11 11.06 -2.66 -3.66
N ASP A 12 10.15 -2.43 -2.69
CA ASP A 12 8.74 -2.25 -3.01
C ASP A 12 8.50 -0.93 -3.73
N ASP A 13 9.14 0.14 -3.28
CA ASP A 13 9.16 1.42 -3.98
C ASP A 13 9.69 1.27 -5.40
N ARG A 14 10.83 0.59 -5.57
CA ARG A 14 11.41 0.37 -6.91
C ARG A 14 10.49 -0.45 -7.80
N ILE A 15 9.85 -1.49 -7.25
CA ILE A 15 8.90 -2.33 -8.00
C ILE A 15 7.70 -1.52 -8.47
N LEU A 16 7.10 -0.73 -7.57
CA LEU A 16 5.95 0.11 -7.89
C LEU A 16 6.30 1.16 -8.94
N GLU A 17 7.44 1.82 -8.81
CA GLU A 17 7.90 2.82 -9.79
C GLU A 17 8.14 2.22 -11.18
N VAL A 18 8.82 1.07 -11.28
CA VAL A 18 9.05 0.41 -12.55
C VAL A 18 7.71 -0.03 -13.18
N ILE A 19 6.80 -0.59 -12.38
CA ILE A 19 5.48 -1.00 -12.90
C ILE A 19 4.66 0.21 -13.35
N ARG A 20 4.76 1.35 -12.67
CA ARG A 20 4.11 2.60 -13.09
C ARG A 20 4.66 3.09 -14.42
N GLU A 21 5.98 3.12 -14.56
CA GLU A 21 6.65 3.61 -15.78
C GLU A 21 6.40 2.69 -16.98
N GLU A 22 6.47 1.38 -16.78
CA GLU A 22 6.33 0.36 -17.84
C GLU A 22 4.86 -0.08 -18.07
N GLY A 23 3.94 0.35 -17.21
CA GLY A 23 2.53 -0.04 -17.19
C GLY A 23 2.25 -1.46 -16.65
N SER A 24 3.25 -2.35 -16.62
CA SER A 24 3.15 -3.68 -16.04
C SER A 24 4.51 -4.24 -15.62
N GLY A 25 4.51 -5.26 -14.77
CA GLY A 25 5.73 -5.95 -14.40
C GLY A 25 5.54 -7.43 -14.10
N SER A 26 6.60 -8.19 -14.35
CA SER A 26 6.73 -9.59 -13.96
C SER A 26 8.02 -9.80 -13.19
N PRO A 27 8.17 -10.90 -12.42
CA PRO A 27 9.41 -11.16 -11.68
C PRO A 27 10.68 -11.16 -12.54
N LYS A 28 10.56 -11.53 -13.83
CA LYS A 28 11.69 -11.52 -14.76
C LYS A 28 12.01 -10.09 -15.20
N GLN A 29 11.02 -9.35 -15.74
CA GLN A 29 11.22 -7.98 -16.20
C GLN A 29 11.79 -7.09 -15.09
N LEU A 30 11.27 -7.22 -13.87
CA LEU A 30 11.71 -6.42 -12.74
C LEU A 30 13.15 -6.76 -12.31
N ALA A 31 13.51 -8.05 -12.25
CA ALA A 31 14.89 -8.44 -11.94
C ALA A 31 15.89 -8.01 -13.04
N ASP A 32 15.43 -7.95 -14.28
CA ASP A 32 16.24 -7.58 -15.44
C ASP A 32 16.26 -6.04 -15.68
N SER A 33 15.46 -5.26 -14.93
CA SER A 33 15.31 -3.80 -15.10
C SER A 33 16.58 -2.98 -14.81
N GLY A 34 17.55 -3.57 -14.11
CA GLY A 34 18.74 -2.86 -13.63
C GLY A 34 18.51 -1.99 -12.39
N PHE A 35 17.26 -1.77 -11.98
CA PHE A 35 16.91 -1.01 -10.76
C PHE A 35 16.68 -1.88 -9.53
N ILE A 36 16.52 -3.20 -9.71
CA ILE A 36 16.17 -4.15 -8.66
C ILE A 36 17.27 -5.20 -8.54
N HIS A 37 18.04 -5.13 -7.46
CA HIS A 37 19.22 -5.99 -7.25
C HIS A 37 18.95 -7.13 -6.26
N VAL A 38 17.84 -7.83 -6.43
CA VAL A 38 17.49 -9.03 -5.65
C VAL A 38 17.05 -10.17 -6.56
N SER A 39 17.06 -11.39 -6.02
CA SER A 39 16.69 -12.58 -6.80
C SER A 39 15.24 -12.51 -7.29
N ARG A 40 14.97 -13.14 -8.44
CA ARG A 40 13.61 -13.28 -9.00
C ARG A 40 12.61 -13.88 -8.00
N ALA A 41 13.06 -14.80 -7.15
CA ALA A 41 12.23 -15.38 -6.09
C ALA A 41 11.84 -14.34 -5.04
N HIS A 42 12.77 -13.45 -4.66
CA HIS A 42 12.48 -12.34 -3.76
C HIS A 42 11.51 -11.34 -4.41
N VAL A 43 11.74 -10.95 -5.67
CA VAL A 43 10.82 -10.08 -6.42
C VAL A 43 9.41 -10.67 -6.46
N SER A 44 9.28 -11.98 -6.74
CA SER A 44 7.99 -12.69 -6.73
C SER A 44 7.28 -12.61 -5.38
N ARG A 45 8.02 -12.74 -4.27
CA ARG A 45 7.45 -12.58 -2.92
C ARG A 45 6.98 -11.15 -2.67
N ARG A 46 7.74 -10.14 -3.10
CA ARG A 46 7.36 -8.73 -2.94
C ARG A 46 6.15 -8.35 -3.80
N LEU A 47 6.09 -8.80 -5.05
CA LEU A 47 4.91 -8.62 -5.92
C LEU A 47 3.62 -9.16 -5.28
N LYS A 48 3.68 -10.37 -4.73
CA LYS A 48 2.55 -10.96 -4.00
C LYS A 48 2.19 -10.11 -2.78
N LYS A 49 3.18 -9.67 -2.00
CA LYS A 49 2.94 -8.85 -0.81
C LYS A 49 2.31 -7.50 -1.14
N LEU A 50 2.74 -6.86 -2.22
CA LEU A 50 2.15 -5.62 -2.72
C LEU A 50 0.71 -5.84 -3.21
N ALA A 51 0.44 -6.96 -3.88
CA ALA A 51 -0.91 -7.31 -4.32
C ALA A 51 -1.84 -7.65 -3.15
N GLU A 52 -1.36 -8.36 -2.13
CA GLU A 52 -2.09 -8.61 -0.87
C GLU A 52 -2.50 -7.30 -0.18
N ASN A 53 -1.68 -6.27 -0.29
CA ASN A 53 -1.98 -4.93 0.23
C ASN A 53 -2.67 -4.05 -0.83
N GLY A 54 -3.18 -4.58 -1.93
CA GLY A 54 -3.93 -3.81 -2.93
C GLY A 54 -3.15 -2.72 -3.66
N MET A 55 -1.82 -2.68 -3.55
CA MET A 55 -0.96 -1.74 -4.29
C MET A 55 -0.77 -2.16 -5.75
N LEU A 56 -0.88 -3.47 -6.01
CA LEU A 56 -0.80 -4.08 -7.34
C LEU A 56 -2.00 -5.01 -7.55
N THR A 57 -2.33 -5.27 -8.81
CA THR A 57 -3.29 -6.31 -9.22
C THR A 57 -2.58 -7.32 -10.12
N ALA A 58 -2.82 -8.62 -9.87
CA ALA A 58 -2.29 -9.69 -10.71
C ALA A 58 -3.23 -9.98 -11.88
N LEU A 59 -2.73 -9.94 -13.11
CA LEU A 59 -3.49 -10.25 -14.33
C LEU A 59 -3.38 -11.73 -14.74
N GLY A 60 -2.60 -12.53 -14.01
CA GLY A 60 -2.27 -13.91 -14.36
C GLY A 60 -0.89 -14.06 -15.00
N ASN A 61 -0.38 -15.30 -15.09
CA ASN A 61 0.95 -15.62 -15.65
C ASN A 61 2.13 -14.85 -15.02
N GLY A 62 1.96 -14.35 -13.78
CA GLY A 62 2.97 -13.57 -13.08
C GLY A 62 3.09 -12.12 -13.55
N VAL A 63 2.12 -11.60 -14.29
CA VAL A 63 2.02 -10.19 -14.68
C VAL A 63 1.21 -9.42 -13.63
N TYR A 64 1.73 -8.25 -13.25
CA TYR A 64 1.13 -7.34 -12.29
C TYR A 64 1.02 -5.94 -12.91
N ILE A 65 -0.03 -5.21 -12.54
CA ILE A 65 -0.22 -3.79 -12.85
C ILE A 65 -0.41 -3.01 -11.55
N ILE A 66 -0.09 -1.72 -11.59
CA ILE A 66 -0.31 -0.83 -10.45
C ILE A 66 -1.80 -0.49 -10.32
N THR A 67 -2.26 -0.35 -9.08
CA THR A 67 -3.62 0.09 -8.77
C THR A 67 -3.64 1.59 -8.49
N GLU A 68 -4.83 2.18 -8.45
CA GLU A 68 -5.01 3.59 -8.03
C GLU A 68 -4.44 3.86 -6.63
N LYS A 69 -4.56 2.88 -5.71
CA LYS A 69 -3.95 2.95 -4.38
C LYS A 69 -2.42 2.96 -4.45
N GLY A 70 -1.84 2.11 -5.31
CA GLY A 70 -0.39 2.08 -5.53
C GLY A 70 0.14 3.40 -6.08
N GLU A 71 -0.61 4.03 -7.00
CA GLU A 71 -0.30 5.36 -7.54
C GLU A 71 -0.34 6.43 -6.45
N GLN A 72 -1.44 6.51 -5.69
CA GLN A 72 -1.58 7.44 -4.56
C GLN A 72 -0.46 7.26 -3.54
N TYR A 73 -0.05 6.02 -3.26
CA TYR A 73 1.10 5.76 -2.40
C TYR A 73 2.40 6.37 -2.95
N LEU A 74 2.68 6.18 -4.25
CA LEU A 74 3.88 6.72 -4.88
C LEU A 74 3.92 8.25 -4.86
N ASP A 75 2.74 8.88 -4.95
CA ASP A 75 2.56 10.33 -4.91
C ASP A 75 2.50 10.89 -3.47
N GLY A 76 2.46 10.01 -2.47
CA GLY A 76 2.45 10.37 -1.05
C GLY A 76 1.07 10.73 -0.49
N GLU A 77 0.01 10.31 -1.19
CA GLU A 77 -1.39 10.55 -0.84
C GLU A 77 -2.02 9.37 -0.08
N TRP A 78 -1.32 8.23 0.01
CA TRP A 78 -1.76 7.03 0.73
C TRP A 78 -0.77 6.58 1.81
N ASP A 79 -1.28 6.29 3.01
CA ASP A 79 -0.53 5.69 4.12
C ASP A 79 -0.61 4.16 4.06
N ALA A 80 0.52 3.52 3.77
CA ALA A 80 0.59 2.07 3.61
C ALA A 80 0.59 1.29 4.94
N GLU A 81 0.84 1.95 6.08
CA GLU A 81 0.75 1.32 7.41
C GLU A 81 -0.69 1.32 7.91
N GLN A 82 -1.35 2.47 7.81
CA GLN A 82 -2.72 2.67 8.29
C GLN A 82 -3.78 2.26 7.27
N ASP A 83 -3.36 1.93 6.04
CA ASP A 83 -4.22 1.56 4.93
C ASP A 83 -5.33 2.59 4.64
N ARG A 84 -4.95 3.87 4.57
CA ARG A 84 -5.89 4.98 4.36
C ARG A 84 -5.26 6.15 3.57
N PRO A 85 -6.07 7.02 2.93
CA PRO A 85 -5.57 8.27 2.39
C PRO A 85 -4.98 9.16 3.49
N VAL A 86 -3.88 9.86 3.21
CA VAL A 86 -3.19 10.75 4.16
C VAL A 86 -4.06 11.96 4.53
N ASN A 87 -4.88 12.44 3.59
CA ASN A 87 -5.80 13.57 3.79
C ASN A 87 -7.22 13.13 4.14
N ALA A 88 -7.45 11.85 4.48
CA ALA A 88 -8.73 11.46 5.04
C ALA A 88 -8.88 12.21 6.37
N VAL A 89 -9.73 13.24 6.36
CA VAL A 89 -10.11 13.99 7.56
C VAL A 89 -10.41 12.95 8.63
N GLU A 90 -9.60 12.95 9.68
CA GLU A 90 -9.89 12.13 10.85
C GLU A 90 -11.20 12.70 11.39
N ASP A 91 -12.30 12.01 11.14
CA ASP A 91 -13.55 12.23 11.85
C ASP A 91 -13.20 11.91 13.31
N GLU A 92 -12.77 12.95 14.05
CA GLU A 92 -12.62 12.92 15.48
C GLU A 92 -14.00 12.53 16.02
N GLY A 93 -14.16 11.24 16.29
CA GLY A 93 -15.34 10.69 16.91
C GLY A 93 -15.61 11.48 18.17
N ASP A 94 -16.65 12.30 18.12
CA ASP A 94 -17.28 12.98 19.24
C ASP A 94 -17.49 11.93 20.33
N ASN A 95 -16.58 11.92 21.30
CA ASN A 95 -16.65 11.05 22.45
C ASN A 95 -17.80 11.57 23.30
N GLY A 96 -18.98 11.02 23.05
CA GLY A 96 -20.21 11.26 23.79
C GLY A 96 -20.03 10.95 25.27
N ASN A 97 -19.46 11.90 26.00
CA ASN A 97 -19.50 11.95 27.45
C ASN A 97 -20.86 12.52 27.86
N SER A 98 -21.92 11.74 27.65
CA SER A 98 -23.19 11.97 28.34
C SER A 98 -23.11 11.35 29.73
N ASN A 99 -22.48 12.09 30.63
CA ASN A 99 -22.51 11.82 32.06
C ASN A 99 -23.92 12.18 32.58
N GLY A 100 -24.84 11.21 32.56
CA GLY A 100 -26.19 11.32 33.12
C GLY A 100 -26.35 10.35 34.28
N VAL A 101 -25.81 10.73 35.44
CA VAL A 101 -26.01 10.05 36.73
C VAL A 101 -27.24 10.62 37.43
N ALA A 102 -28.00 9.71 38.05
CA ALA A 102 -29.05 9.88 39.07
C ALA A 102 -30.40 10.46 38.57
N GLU A 103 -31.58 10.01 39.03
CA GLU A 103 -31.91 9.58 40.38
C GLU A 103 -33.21 8.75 40.43
N SER A 104 -33.30 7.93 41.48
CA SER A 104 -34.35 7.02 41.91
C SER A 104 -35.59 7.69 42.55
N GLY A 105 -36.71 6.96 42.58
CA GLY A 105 -37.84 7.15 43.52
C GLY A 105 -39.06 7.83 42.87
N SER A 106 -40.31 7.38 43.06
CA SER A 106 -40.94 6.47 44.03
C SER A 106 -42.14 5.77 43.38
#